data_AF-A0A4Z1H8C5-F1
#
_entry.id   AF-A0A4Z1H8C5-F1
#
_cell.length_a   1.000
_cell.length_b   1.000
_cell.length_c   1.000
_cell.angle_alpha   90.00
_cell.angle_beta   90.00
_cell.angle_gamma   90.00
#
_symmetry.space_group_name_H-M   'P 1'
#
loop_
_entity.id
_entity.type
_entity.pdbx_description
1 polymer ?
#
loop_
_entity_poly.entity_id
_entity_poly.type
_entity_poly.pdbx_seq_one_letter_code
_entity_poly.pdbx_strand_id
1 'polypeptide(L)'
;MGACMSSNVEDTEQRKRSQMIDKKLEEDSKRLRRECKILLLDLKDKGKTCSMLTFIATGSGESGKSTIVKQMKIIHQNGYTIDELALYRLTIYKNLIDCAKALVGAMRQMEIEPENPANKEYGSFLLEYVVDPDPHTPLNPRVGMAVASFWKDGHIDLLLARQSEFYLMDSAPYFFEEAGRIAAHDYIPTEADVLRARTKTTGIYETRFTMGSLSIHMFDVGGQRSERKKWIHCFENVTSIIFCVALSEYDQVLLEESNQNRMMESLVLFDSVVNSRWFMRTSIILFLNKVDLFKQKLGRSPLETYFPDYSGGNDLNRAAKYLLWRFNQVNRAHLNLYPHLTQATDTSNIRLVFAAVKETILQNALKDSGIL
;
A
#
# COMPACT_ATOMS: atom_id res chain seq x y z
N MET A 1 -17.58 57.84 -45.04
CA MET A 1 -18.18 56.95 -44.02
C MET A 1 -18.01 55.52 -44.52
N GLY A 2 -17.42 54.56 -43.82
CA GLY A 2 -16.97 54.54 -42.44
C GLY A 2 -15.68 53.71 -42.26
N ALA A 3 -14.92 54.07 -41.23
CA ALA A 3 -13.73 53.36 -40.81
C ALA A 3 -14.16 52.19 -39.91
N CYS A 4 -13.89 50.95 -40.34
CA CYS A 4 -14.02 49.77 -39.50
C CYS A 4 -12.87 49.74 -38.48
N MET A 5 -13.07 50.37 -37.32
CA MET A 5 -12.13 50.38 -36.19
C MET A 5 -12.17 49.09 -35.32
N SER A 6 -13.00 48.10 -35.66
CA SER A 6 -13.21 46.92 -34.80
C SER A 6 -12.06 45.90 -34.84
N SER A 7 -11.37 45.74 -35.96
CA SER A 7 -10.32 44.72 -36.13
C SER A 7 -9.08 44.97 -35.26
N ASN A 8 -8.67 46.24 -35.09
CA ASN A 8 -7.49 46.60 -34.30
C ASN A 8 -7.70 46.37 -32.79
N VAL A 9 -8.93 46.49 -32.30
CA VAL A 9 -9.25 46.26 -30.88
C VAL A 9 -9.29 44.76 -30.58
N GLU A 10 -9.93 43.96 -31.45
CA GLU A 10 -9.92 42.51 -31.33
C GLU A 10 -8.50 41.92 -31.44
N ASP A 11 -7.67 42.40 -32.36
CA ASP A 11 -6.28 41.95 -32.50
C ASP A 11 -5.42 42.32 -31.29
N THR A 12 -5.66 43.48 -30.67
CA THR A 12 -4.94 43.87 -29.45
C THR A 12 -5.41 43.10 -28.22
N GLU A 13 -6.70 42.77 -28.12
CA GLU A 13 -7.21 41.88 -27.06
C GLU A 13 -6.71 40.44 -27.22
N GLN A 14 -6.65 39.91 -28.45
CA GLN A 14 -6.09 38.59 -28.73
C GLN A 14 -4.61 38.52 -28.37
N ARG A 15 -3.82 39.55 -28.71
CA ARG A 15 -2.40 39.64 -28.30
C ARG A 15 -2.24 39.68 -26.79
N LYS A 16 -3.06 40.46 -26.07
CA LYS A 16 -3.05 40.48 -24.60
C LYS A 16 -3.41 39.11 -24.03
N ARG A 17 -4.39 38.42 -24.60
CA ARG A 17 -4.79 37.07 -24.20
C ARG A 17 -3.67 36.06 -24.43
N SER A 18 -2.98 36.11 -25.57
CA SER A 18 -1.82 35.27 -25.86
C SER A 18 -0.69 35.53 -24.86
N GLN A 19 -0.34 36.79 -24.60
CA GLN A 19 0.68 37.15 -23.62
C GLN A 19 0.35 36.69 -22.20
N MET A 20 -0.93 36.75 -21.81
CA MET A 20 -1.38 36.19 -20.52
C MET A 20 -1.26 34.67 -20.47
N ILE A 21 -1.55 33.97 -21.56
CA ILE A 21 -1.35 32.51 -21.67
C ILE A 21 0.13 32.18 -21.59
N ASP A 22 0.99 32.85 -22.34
CA ASP A 22 2.43 32.62 -22.36
C ASP A 22 3.05 32.85 -20.98
N LYS A 23 2.65 33.94 -20.30
CA LYS A 23 3.08 34.20 -18.92
C LYS A 23 2.65 33.09 -17.96
N LYS A 24 1.40 32.62 -18.07
CA LYS A 24 0.88 31.52 -17.24
C LYS A 24 1.62 30.21 -17.53
N LEU A 25 1.92 29.92 -18.79
CA LEU A 25 2.72 28.75 -19.18
C LEU A 25 4.14 28.82 -18.64
N GLU A 26 4.77 29.99 -18.64
CA GLU A 26 6.11 30.17 -18.08
C GLU A 26 6.13 29.99 -16.55
N GLU A 27 5.13 30.55 -15.85
CA GLU A 27 4.93 30.37 -14.41
C GLU A 27 4.68 28.89 -14.06
N ASP A 28 3.82 28.21 -14.81
CA ASP A 28 3.55 26.78 -14.66
C ASP A 28 4.80 25.94 -14.95
N SER A 29 5.57 26.28 -15.98
CA SER A 29 6.84 25.60 -16.30
C SER A 29 7.85 25.73 -15.16
N LYS A 30 8.01 26.93 -14.60
CA LYS A 30 8.90 27.17 -13.44
C LYS A 30 8.45 26.39 -12.21
N ARG A 31 7.14 26.31 -11.97
CA ARG A 31 6.56 25.54 -10.86
C ARG A 31 6.80 24.04 -11.04
N LEU A 32 6.49 23.49 -12.21
CA LEU A 32 6.67 22.07 -12.54
C LEU A 32 8.15 21.64 -12.48
N ARG A 33 9.09 22.52 -12.84
CA ARG A 33 10.54 22.24 -12.72
C ARG A 33 11.03 22.13 -11.27
N ARG A 34 10.32 22.72 -10.31
CA ARG A 34 10.67 22.66 -8.87
C ARG A 34 9.95 21.53 -8.13
N GLU A 35 9.07 20.81 -8.82
CA GLU A 35 8.28 19.72 -8.25
C GLU A 35 9.11 18.43 -8.25
N CYS A 36 9.26 17.81 -7.07
CA CYS A 36 9.93 16.52 -6.93
C CYS A 36 8.92 15.41 -7.22
N LYS A 37 9.16 14.65 -8.29
CA LYS A 37 8.32 13.51 -8.65
C LYS A 37 8.78 12.25 -7.93
N ILE A 38 7.89 11.68 -7.13
CA ILE A 38 8.10 10.43 -6.39
C ILE A 38 7.20 9.34 -6.98
N LEU A 39 7.80 8.22 -7.36
CA LEU A 39 7.08 7.07 -7.88
C LEU A 39 7.07 5.94 -6.84
N LEU A 40 5.88 5.51 -6.43
CA LEU A 40 5.70 4.37 -5.51
C LEU A 40 5.57 3.08 -6.31
N LEU A 41 6.50 2.14 -6.13
CA LEU A 41 6.51 0.85 -6.81
C LEU A 41 6.47 -0.31 -5.81
N ASP A 42 5.81 -1.40 -6.19
CA ASP A 42 5.80 -2.66 -5.45
C ASP A 42 5.43 -3.84 -6.35
N LEU A 43 5.48 -5.01 -5.75
CA LEU A 43 4.85 -6.20 -6.27
C LEU A 43 3.36 -6.24 -5.87
N LYS A 44 2.47 -6.40 -6.87
CA LYS A 44 1.17 -7.04 -6.65
C LYS A 44 1.03 -8.25 -7.57
N ASP A 45 0.54 -9.33 -6.99
CA ASP A 45 0.11 -10.54 -7.67
C ASP A 45 -1.29 -10.29 -8.31
N LYS A 46 -1.72 -11.06 -9.31
CA LYS A 46 -3.05 -10.85 -9.92
C LYS A 46 -4.09 -11.68 -9.17
N GLY A 47 -5.26 -11.09 -8.92
CA GLY A 47 -6.46 -11.89 -8.71
C GLY A 47 -6.95 -12.41 -10.07
N LYS A 48 -6.77 -13.71 -10.36
CA LYS A 48 -7.58 -14.40 -11.37
C LYS A 48 -8.84 -14.96 -10.69
N THR A 49 -9.99 -14.71 -11.30
CA THR A 49 -11.29 -15.28 -10.95
C THR A 49 -11.25 -16.80 -11.19
N CYS A 50 -11.04 -17.61 -10.15
CA CYS A 50 -11.23 -19.06 -10.23
C CYS A 50 -12.66 -19.39 -9.77
N SER A 51 -13.45 -19.96 -10.68
CA SER A 51 -14.83 -20.36 -10.42
C SER A 51 -14.88 -21.49 -9.39
N MET A 52 -15.66 -21.24 -8.32
CA MET A 52 -16.06 -22.14 -7.21
C MET A 52 -15.45 -21.82 -5.83
N LEU A 53 -14.77 -20.68 -5.67
CA LEU A 53 -14.47 -20.02 -4.38
C LEU A 53 -14.35 -18.49 -4.53
N THR A 54 -15.22 -17.92 -5.37
CA THR A 54 -15.03 -16.63 -6.05
C THR A 54 -15.26 -15.37 -5.19
N PHE A 55 -15.42 -15.45 -3.86
CA PHE A 55 -15.80 -14.26 -3.07
C PHE A 55 -14.72 -13.63 -2.18
N ILE A 56 -13.52 -14.21 -2.02
CA ILE A 56 -12.57 -13.71 -0.98
C ILE A 56 -11.16 -13.37 -1.49
N ALA A 57 -10.76 -13.80 -2.70
CA ALA A 57 -9.36 -13.71 -3.15
C ALA A 57 -9.10 -12.72 -4.32
N THR A 58 -9.59 -11.47 -4.24
CA THR A 58 -9.25 -10.42 -5.25
C THR A 58 -8.16 -9.44 -4.82
N GLY A 59 -7.53 -9.67 -3.67
CA GLY A 59 -6.47 -8.84 -3.14
C GLY A 59 -5.10 -9.51 -3.19
N SER A 60 -4.30 -9.22 -4.20
CA SER A 60 -2.86 -9.28 -4.05
C SER A 60 -2.27 -8.06 -4.77
N GLY A 61 -1.24 -7.37 -4.27
CA GLY A 61 -0.40 -7.52 -3.08
C GLY A 61 -0.50 -6.35 -2.08
N GLU A 62 0.22 -6.55 -0.99
CA GLU A 62 0.05 -5.85 0.28
C GLU A 62 1.33 -5.17 0.76
N SER A 63 2.20 -4.71 -0.14
CA SER A 63 3.48 -4.13 0.26
C SER A 63 3.38 -2.86 1.12
N GLY A 64 2.22 -2.18 1.12
CA GLY A 64 1.95 -0.97 1.91
C GLY A 64 1.95 0.37 1.14
N LYS A 65 2.08 0.39 -0.20
CA LYS A 65 2.10 1.66 -0.98
C LYS A 65 0.92 2.59 -0.69
N SER A 66 -0.31 2.10 -0.84
CA SER A 66 -1.48 2.95 -0.63
C SER A 66 -1.61 3.35 0.85
N THR A 67 -1.07 2.57 1.79
CA THR A 67 -0.96 2.98 3.21
C THR A 67 0.02 4.14 3.36
N ILE A 68 1.15 4.14 2.66
CA ILE A 68 2.11 5.27 2.65
C ILE A 68 1.45 6.53 2.09
N VAL A 69 0.67 6.44 1.02
CA VAL A 69 -0.08 7.59 0.48
C VAL A 69 -1.06 8.13 1.51
N LYS A 70 -1.82 7.25 2.18
CA LYS A 70 -2.72 7.65 3.27
C LYS A 70 -1.96 8.35 4.41
N GLN A 71 -0.77 7.86 4.77
CA GLN A 71 0.09 8.53 5.75
C GLN A 71 0.54 9.91 5.28
N MET A 72 0.83 10.12 3.99
CA MET A 72 1.17 11.46 3.48
C MET A 72 0.04 12.45 3.70
N LYS A 73 -1.21 12.01 3.53
CA LYS A 73 -2.38 12.84 3.83
C LYS A 73 -2.48 13.18 5.33
N ILE A 74 -2.28 12.19 6.20
CA ILE A 74 -2.28 12.40 7.66
C ILE A 74 -1.16 13.35 8.11
N ILE A 75 0.03 13.20 7.54
CA ILE A 75 1.22 13.92 7.98
C ILE A 75 1.29 15.33 7.38
N HIS A 76 0.88 15.51 6.11
CA HIS A 76 1.14 16.73 5.33
C HIS A 76 -0.12 17.45 4.83
N GLN A 77 -1.32 16.89 4.98
CA GLN A 77 -2.58 17.47 4.47
C GLN A 77 -3.68 17.57 5.53
N ASN A 78 -3.32 17.74 6.81
CA ASN A 78 -4.26 17.89 7.94
C ASN A 78 -5.19 16.69 8.17
N GLY A 79 -4.80 15.47 7.78
CA GLY A 79 -5.60 14.28 8.07
C GLY A 79 -6.83 14.13 7.20
N TYR A 80 -7.81 13.42 7.73
CA TYR A 80 -9.08 13.16 7.08
C TYR A 80 -10.21 13.90 7.80
N THR A 81 -11.10 14.53 7.04
CA THR A 81 -12.34 15.07 7.60
C THR A 81 -13.31 13.95 7.95
N ILE A 82 -14.33 14.24 8.77
CA ILE A 82 -15.36 13.25 9.13
C ILE A 82 -16.07 12.71 7.88
N ASP A 83 -16.34 13.57 6.90
CA ASP A 83 -16.96 13.18 5.63
C ASP A 83 -16.04 12.24 4.83
N GLU A 84 -14.74 12.53 4.77
CA GLU A 84 -13.77 11.68 4.10
C GLU A 84 -13.59 10.33 4.80
N LEU A 85 -13.60 10.31 6.13
CA LEU A 85 -13.58 9.08 6.93
C LEU A 85 -14.82 8.23 6.63
N ALA A 86 -16.00 8.86 6.53
CA ALA A 86 -17.25 8.16 6.22
C ALA A 86 -17.22 7.43 4.87
N LEU A 87 -16.48 7.96 3.87
CA LEU A 87 -16.30 7.29 2.57
C LEU A 87 -15.61 5.91 2.67
N TYR A 88 -14.83 5.67 3.73
CA TYR A 88 -14.17 4.39 3.96
C TYR A 88 -15.04 3.36 4.68
N ARG A 89 -16.19 3.77 5.23
CA ARG A 89 -17.02 2.89 6.08
C ARG A 89 -17.40 1.59 5.38
N LEU A 90 -17.91 1.67 4.15
CA LEU A 90 -18.28 0.48 3.37
C LEU A 90 -17.08 -0.43 3.08
N THR A 91 -15.90 0.16 2.81
CA THR A 91 -14.67 -0.62 2.61
C THR A 91 -14.28 -1.36 3.89
N ILE A 92 -14.35 -0.71 5.04
CA ILE A 92 -14.01 -1.31 6.33
C ILE A 92 -15.00 -2.43 6.68
N TYR A 93 -16.29 -2.23 6.46
CA TYR A 93 -17.31 -3.27 6.64
C TYR A 93 -17.03 -4.50 5.78
N LYS A 94 -16.73 -4.29 4.50
CA LYS A 94 -16.33 -5.39 3.59
C LYS A 94 -15.07 -6.08 4.08
N ASN A 95 -14.03 -5.34 4.47
CA ASN A 95 -12.80 -5.95 4.97
C ASN A 95 -13.03 -6.78 6.24
N LEU A 96 -13.81 -6.30 7.20
CA LEU A 96 -14.17 -7.05 8.42
C LEU A 96 -14.87 -8.36 8.06
N ILE A 97 -15.91 -8.31 7.23
CA ILE A 97 -16.67 -9.50 6.83
C ILE A 97 -15.81 -10.46 6.00
N ASP A 98 -15.03 -9.98 5.05
CA ASP A 98 -14.16 -10.82 4.22
C ASP A 98 -13.11 -11.54 5.07
N CYS A 99 -12.51 -10.84 6.04
CA CYS A 99 -11.57 -11.46 7.00
C CYS A 99 -12.27 -12.51 7.85
N ALA A 100 -13.47 -12.22 8.36
CA ALA A 100 -14.25 -13.15 9.18
C ALA A 100 -14.62 -14.41 8.38
N LYS A 101 -15.07 -14.24 7.13
CA LYS A 101 -15.38 -15.37 6.23
C LYS A 101 -14.14 -16.20 5.90
N ALA A 102 -12.99 -15.57 5.67
CA ALA A 102 -11.73 -16.26 5.43
C ALA A 102 -11.33 -17.13 6.64
N LEU A 103 -11.45 -16.58 7.85
CA LEU A 103 -11.15 -17.28 9.10
C LEU A 103 -12.06 -18.49 9.29
N VAL A 104 -13.37 -18.31 9.18
CA VAL A 104 -14.37 -19.39 9.31
C VAL A 104 -14.19 -20.45 8.21
N GLY A 105 -13.92 -20.02 6.98
CA GLY A 105 -13.65 -20.90 5.85
C GLY A 105 -12.41 -21.77 6.09
N ALA A 106 -11.34 -21.18 6.61
CA ALA A 106 -10.11 -21.90 6.94
C ALA A 106 -10.32 -22.92 8.06
N MET A 107 -11.05 -22.57 9.13
CA MET A 107 -11.40 -23.53 10.19
C MET A 107 -12.17 -24.74 9.63
N ARG A 108 -13.16 -24.51 8.75
CA ARG A 108 -13.92 -25.59 8.11
C ARG A 108 -13.06 -26.44 7.18
N GLN A 109 -12.20 -25.82 6.38
CA GLN A 109 -11.31 -26.53 5.44
C GLN A 109 -10.29 -27.41 6.17
N MET A 110 -9.82 -26.96 7.35
CA MET A 110 -8.86 -27.69 8.17
C MET A 110 -9.52 -28.64 9.17
N GLU A 111 -10.85 -28.80 9.11
CA GLU A 111 -11.64 -29.63 10.02
C GLU A 111 -11.41 -29.29 11.50
N ILE A 112 -11.19 -28.01 11.80
CA ILE A 112 -11.02 -27.49 13.16
C ILE A 112 -12.41 -27.07 13.67
N GLU A 113 -12.95 -27.87 14.58
CA GLU A 113 -14.19 -27.56 15.29
C GLU A 113 -13.95 -26.42 16.31
N PRO A 114 -14.80 -25.37 16.32
CA PRO A 114 -14.69 -24.31 17.31
C PRO A 114 -14.85 -24.86 18.74
N GLU A 115 -14.07 -24.32 19.69
CA GLU A 115 -14.20 -24.69 21.09
C GLU A 115 -15.54 -24.21 21.66
N ASN A 116 -15.94 -22.99 21.29
CA ASN A 116 -17.22 -22.44 21.70
C ASN A 116 -18.37 -22.95 20.80
N PRO A 117 -19.38 -23.67 21.33
CA PRO A 117 -20.50 -24.17 20.53
C PRO A 117 -21.27 -23.08 19.78
N ALA A 118 -21.34 -21.85 20.32
CA ALA A 118 -22.00 -20.72 19.67
C ALA A 118 -21.30 -20.32 18.36
N ASN A 119 -19.99 -20.56 18.24
CA ASN A 119 -19.23 -20.27 17.03
C ASN A 119 -19.69 -21.13 15.84
N LYS A 120 -20.35 -22.27 16.06
CA LYS A 120 -20.94 -23.05 14.95
C LYS A 120 -22.05 -22.28 14.24
N GLU A 121 -22.99 -21.72 15.00
CA GLU A 121 -24.07 -20.90 14.46
C GLU A 121 -23.55 -19.58 13.90
N TYR A 122 -22.65 -18.91 14.63
CA TYR A 122 -22.00 -17.68 14.14
C TYR A 122 -21.23 -17.90 12.85
N GLY A 123 -20.60 -19.07 12.67
CA GLY A 123 -19.85 -19.39 11.46
C GLY A 123 -20.76 -19.43 10.24
N SER A 124 -21.91 -20.12 10.33
CA SER A 124 -22.90 -20.14 9.26
C SER A 124 -23.47 -18.74 8.99
N PHE A 125 -23.82 -17.99 10.04
CA PHE A 125 -24.28 -16.60 9.91
C PHE A 125 -23.27 -15.71 9.18
N LEU A 126 -22.00 -15.74 9.57
CA LEU A 126 -20.95 -14.91 8.96
C LEU A 126 -20.70 -15.26 7.51
N LEU A 127 -20.76 -16.54 7.13
CA LEU A 127 -20.58 -16.98 5.73
C LEU A 127 -21.71 -16.49 4.81
N GLU A 128 -22.95 -16.50 5.30
CA GLU A 128 -24.13 -16.06 4.57
C GLU A 128 -24.32 -14.54 4.59
N TYR A 129 -23.73 -13.83 5.57
CA TYR A 129 -23.91 -12.40 5.72
C TYR A 129 -23.39 -11.61 4.50
N VAL A 130 -24.22 -10.71 3.99
CA VAL A 130 -23.87 -9.80 2.89
C VAL A 130 -23.93 -8.37 3.40
N VAL A 131 -22.85 -7.63 3.19
CA VAL A 131 -22.78 -6.20 3.54
C VAL A 131 -23.69 -5.42 2.59
N ASP A 132 -24.54 -4.57 3.16
CA ASP A 132 -25.39 -3.67 2.40
C ASP A 132 -24.52 -2.72 1.54
N PRO A 133 -24.86 -2.50 0.25
CA PRO A 133 -24.10 -1.60 -0.61
C PRO A 133 -24.20 -0.13 -0.16
N ASP A 134 -25.22 0.27 0.61
CA ASP A 134 -25.36 1.60 1.17
C ASP A 134 -24.39 1.82 2.35
N PRO A 135 -23.43 2.76 2.24
CA PRO A 135 -22.52 3.08 3.33
C PRO A 135 -23.20 3.71 4.57
N HIS A 136 -24.47 4.12 4.48
CA HIS A 136 -25.23 4.65 5.62
C HIS A 136 -25.95 3.56 6.42
N THR A 137 -26.09 2.35 5.85
CA THR A 137 -26.67 1.22 6.57
C THR A 137 -25.64 0.63 7.53
N PRO A 138 -25.87 0.66 8.86
CA PRO A 138 -24.94 0.09 9.82
C PRO A 138 -24.90 -1.44 9.71
N LEU A 139 -23.78 -2.04 10.11
CA LEU A 139 -23.69 -3.50 10.22
C LEU A 139 -24.65 -4.01 11.28
N ASN A 140 -25.10 -5.26 11.11
CA ASN A 140 -25.86 -5.94 12.16
C ASN A 140 -24.93 -6.12 13.37
N PRO A 141 -25.31 -5.67 14.59
CA PRO A 141 -24.46 -5.81 15.79
C PRO A 141 -24.04 -7.26 16.09
N ARG A 142 -24.83 -8.24 15.62
CA ARG A 142 -24.50 -9.66 15.68
C ARG A 142 -23.20 -10.01 14.96
N VAL A 143 -22.82 -9.27 13.92
CA VAL A 143 -21.52 -9.40 13.25
C VAL A 143 -20.39 -9.15 14.23
N GLY A 144 -20.41 -8.02 14.95
CA GLY A 144 -19.37 -7.69 15.92
C GLY A 144 -19.23 -8.74 17.02
N MET A 145 -20.36 -9.22 17.55
CA MET A 145 -20.39 -10.30 18.54
C MET A 145 -19.81 -11.62 17.99
N ALA A 146 -20.25 -12.03 16.79
CA ALA A 146 -19.81 -13.25 16.14
C ALA A 146 -18.29 -13.24 15.89
N VAL A 147 -17.78 -12.17 15.29
CA VAL A 147 -16.35 -12.02 14.99
C VAL A 147 -15.51 -12.01 16.26
N ALA A 148 -15.91 -11.24 17.28
CA ALA A 148 -15.21 -11.20 18.55
C ALA A 148 -15.22 -12.56 19.28
N SER A 149 -16.29 -13.34 19.13
CA SER A 149 -16.40 -14.70 19.68
C SER A 149 -15.48 -15.69 18.97
N PHE A 150 -15.34 -15.59 17.64
CA PHE A 150 -14.35 -16.38 16.90
C PHE A 150 -12.93 -16.02 17.27
N TRP A 151 -12.61 -14.73 17.35
CA TRP A 151 -11.24 -14.27 17.66
C TRP A 151 -10.74 -14.69 19.04
N LYS A 152 -11.66 -14.97 19.97
CA LYS A 152 -11.37 -15.46 21.32
C LYS A 152 -11.48 -16.98 21.46
N ASP A 153 -11.73 -17.71 20.38
CA ASP A 153 -11.79 -19.18 20.42
C ASP A 153 -10.40 -19.78 20.69
N GLY A 154 -10.30 -20.82 21.52
CA GLY A 154 -9.02 -21.39 21.92
C GLY A 154 -8.23 -22.04 20.78
N HIS A 155 -8.85 -22.29 19.63
CA HIS A 155 -8.17 -22.84 18.45
C HIS A 155 -7.63 -21.78 17.47
N ILE A 156 -7.75 -20.49 17.76
CA ILE A 156 -7.24 -19.44 16.86
C ILE A 156 -5.73 -19.51 16.69
N ASP A 157 -4.96 -19.76 17.76
CA ASP A 157 -3.50 -19.87 17.65
C ASP A 157 -3.07 -21.05 16.77
N LEU A 158 -3.78 -22.18 16.86
CA LEU A 158 -3.56 -23.34 16.00
C LEU A 158 -3.81 -23.00 14.53
N LEU A 159 -4.88 -22.26 14.26
CA LEU A 159 -5.21 -21.81 12.90
C LEU A 159 -4.16 -20.82 12.36
N LEU A 160 -3.72 -19.86 13.18
CA LEU A 160 -2.72 -18.87 12.79
C LEU A 160 -1.33 -19.48 12.61
N ALA A 161 -1.00 -20.58 13.29
CA ALA A 161 0.23 -21.33 13.03
C ALA A 161 0.27 -21.90 11.60
N ARG A 162 -0.90 -22.15 11.00
CA ARG A 162 -1.09 -22.65 9.63
C ARG A 162 -1.54 -21.55 8.65
N GLN A 163 -1.30 -20.28 8.98
CA GLN A 163 -1.69 -19.13 8.14
C GLN A 163 -1.05 -19.15 6.73
N SER A 164 0.03 -19.90 6.50
CA SER A 164 0.61 -20.06 5.16
C SER A 164 -0.26 -20.91 4.22
N GLU A 165 -1.18 -21.72 4.74
CA GLU A 165 -2.04 -22.63 3.97
C GLU A 165 -3.31 -21.95 3.42
N PHE A 166 -3.65 -20.77 3.93
CA PHE A 166 -4.81 -20.00 3.50
C PHE A 166 -4.50 -18.52 3.44
N TYR A 167 -5.33 -17.76 2.73
CA TYR A 167 -5.14 -16.33 2.65
C TYR A 167 -5.94 -15.62 3.74
N LEU A 168 -5.25 -14.83 4.56
CA LEU A 168 -5.83 -13.92 5.54
C LEU A 168 -5.18 -12.55 5.39
N MET A 169 -5.98 -11.49 5.42
CA MET A 169 -5.47 -10.12 5.37
C MET A 169 -4.59 -9.82 6.58
N ASP A 170 -3.46 -9.16 6.38
CA ASP A 170 -2.56 -8.78 7.48
C ASP A 170 -3.21 -7.89 8.55
N SER A 171 -4.19 -7.06 8.16
CA SER A 171 -4.98 -6.23 9.08
C SER A 171 -6.10 -6.97 9.81
N ALA A 172 -6.32 -8.26 9.54
CA ALA A 172 -7.43 -9.02 10.12
C ALA A 172 -7.45 -9.00 11.66
N PRO A 173 -6.33 -9.19 12.39
CA PRO A 173 -6.32 -9.13 13.85
C PRO A 173 -6.90 -7.81 14.40
N TYR A 174 -6.51 -6.67 13.81
CA TYR A 174 -7.05 -5.37 14.19
C TYR A 174 -8.56 -5.29 13.97
N PHE A 175 -9.06 -5.73 12.81
CA PHE A 175 -10.49 -5.71 12.54
C PHE A 175 -11.27 -6.61 13.50
N PHE A 176 -10.69 -7.73 13.92
CA PHE A 176 -11.32 -8.65 14.85
C PHE A 176 -11.36 -8.10 16.28
N GLU A 177 -10.29 -7.46 16.74
CA GLU A 177 -10.24 -6.76 18.03
C GLU A 177 -11.25 -5.60 18.08
N GLU A 178 -11.38 -4.86 16.98
CA GLU A 178 -12.26 -3.70 16.86
C GLU A 178 -13.67 -4.04 16.36
N ALA A 179 -14.00 -5.32 16.16
CA ALA A 179 -15.24 -5.75 15.51
C ALA A 179 -16.51 -5.22 16.20
N GLY A 180 -16.49 -5.13 17.53
CA GLY A 180 -17.59 -4.56 18.31
C GLY A 180 -17.81 -3.07 18.02
N ARG A 181 -16.73 -2.28 17.94
CA ARG A 181 -16.79 -0.85 17.61
C ARG A 181 -17.23 -0.64 16.16
N ILE A 182 -16.68 -1.43 15.23
CA ILE A 182 -17.00 -1.34 13.80
C ILE A 182 -18.47 -1.70 13.54
N ALA A 183 -19.04 -2.64 14.29
CA ALA A 183 -20.44 -3.04 14.17
C ALA A 183 -21.43 -2.16 14.96
N ALA A 184 -20.97 -1.10 15.63
CA ALA A 184 -21.83 -0.16 16.35
C ALA A 184 -22.66 0.70 15.39
N HIS A 185 -23.86 1.10 15.82
CA HIS A 185 -24.79 1.86 14.98
C HIS A 185 -24.29 3.27 14.64
N ASP A 186 -23.56 3.89 15.56
CA ASP A 186 -22.98 5.24 15.46
C ASP A 186 -21.52 5.22 14.96
N TYR A 187 -21.08 4.11 14.38
CA TYR A 187 -19.70 3.94 13.93
C TYR A 187 -19.26 4.98 12.89
N ILE A 188 -18.19 5.70 13.24
CA ILE A 188 -17.44 6.58 12.36
C ILE A 188 -16.01 6.02 12.26
N PRO A 189 -15.51 5.75 11.03
CA PRO A 189 -14.14 5.32 10.83
C PRO A 189 -13.12 6.29 11.42
N THR A 190 -12.04 5.75 11.95
CA THR A 190 -10.88 6.49 12.42
C THR A 190 -9.76 6.46 11.38
N GLU A 191 -8.75 7.31 11.52
CA GLU A 191 -7.55 7.24 10.68
C GLU A 191 -6.85 5.87 10.78
N ALA A 192 -6.89 5.22 11.95
CA ALA A 192 -6.36 3.88 12.17
C ALA A 192 -7.12 2.82 11.36
N ASP A 193 -8.44 2.97 11.22
CA ASP A 193 -9.27 2.12 10.36
C ASP A 193 -8.92 2.37 8.89
N VAL A 194 -8.80 3.63 8.48
CA VAL A 194 -8.47 4.01 7.10
C VAL A 194 -7.09 3.48 6.69
N LEU A 195 -6.07 3.56 7.55
CA LEU A 195 -4.74 3.03 7.26
C LEU A 195 -4.72 1.52 7.02
N ARG A 196 -5.60 0.78 7.70
CA ARG A 196 -5.73 -0.68 7.62
C ARG A 196 -6.75 -1.15 6.59
N ALA A 197 -7.65 -0.25 6.17
CA ALA A 197 -8.64 -0.51 5.14
C ALA A 197 -7.95 -0.78 3.80
N ARG A 198 -8.46 -1.79 3.11
CA ARG A 198 -7.93 -2.29 1.87
C ARG A 198 -8.91 -2.11 0.73
N THR A 199 -8.41 -1.43 -0.30
CA THR A 199 -9.07 -1.28 -1.59
C THR A 199 -8.08 -1.68 -2.68
N LYS A 200 -8.57 -2.40 -3.69
CA LYS A 200 -7.76 -2.74 -4.86
C LYS A 200 -7.45 -1.47 -5.67
N THR A 201 -6.22 -0.99 -5.62
CA THR A 201 -5.72 0.10 -6.47
C THR A 201 -5.68 -0.35 -7.93
N THR A 202 -6.44 0.33 -8.80
CA THR A 202 -6.40 0.15 -10.27
C THR A 202 -6.07 1.47 -10.94
N GLY A 203 -5.12 1.47 -11.88
CA GLY A 203 -4.66 2.70 -12.54
C GLY A 203 -3.52 3.41 -11.81
N ILE A 204 -3.43 4.71 -12.07
CA ILE A 204 -2.41 5.63 -11.56
C ILE A 204 -3.14 6.69 -10.73
N TYR A 205 -2.76 6.85 -9.47
CA TYR A 205 -3.28 7.89 -8.59
C TYR A 205 -2.18 8.91 -8.30
N GLU A 206 -2.50 10.18 -8.46
CA GLU A 206 -1.59 11.29 -8.21
C GLU A 206 -1.97 12.01 -6.93
N THR A 207 -0.98 12.30 -6.08
CA THR A 207 -1.17 13.11 -4.87
C THR A 207 -0.09 14.19 -4.83
N ARG A 208 -0.50 15.44 -4.61
CA ARG A 208 0.42 16.58 -4.45
C ARG A 208 0.37 17.08 -3.02
N PHE A 209 1.52 17.29 -2.41
CA PHE A 209 1.63 17.84 -1.06
C PHE A 209 2.95 18.58 -0.88
N THR A 210 3.02 19.43 0.15
CA THR A 210 4.24 20.15 0.50
C THR A 210 4.92 19.47 1.68
N MET A 211 6.23 19.28 1.58
CA MET A 211 7.07 18.73 2.65
C MET A 211 8.15 19.74 3.02
N GLY A 212 7.80 20.69 3.88
CA GLY A 212 8.62 21.88 4.13
C GLY A 212 8.65 22.78 2.90
N SER A 213 9.84 23.06 2.36
CA SER A 213 10.02 23.84 1.12
C SER A 213 9.89 23.02 -0.16
N LEU A 214 9.80 21.69 -0.08
CA LEU A 214 9.69 20.82 -1.25
C LEU A 214 8.23 20.65 -1.66
N SER A 215 7.95 20.80 -2.96
CA SER A 215 6.69 20.42 -3.58
C SER A 215 6.79 18.98 -4.07
N ILE A 216 6.02 18.06 -3.49
CA ILE A 216 6.06 16.65 -3.82
C ILE A 216 4.87 16.29 -4.71
N HIS A 217 5.16 15.60 -5.82
CA HIS A 217 4.17 14.95 -6.68
C HIS A 217 4.37 13.44 -6.63
N MET A 218 3.50 12.77 -5.89
CA MET A 218 3.57 11.34 -5.65
C MET A 218 2.62 10.59 -6.57
N PHE A 219 3.12 9.52 -7.19
CA PHE A 219 2.36 8.62 -8.05
C PHE A 219 2.23 7.24 -7.37
N ASP A 220 1.00 6.84 -7.04
CA ASP A 220 0.66 5.47 -6.60
C ASP A 220 0.11 4.68 -7.78
N VAL A 221 0.93 3.76 -8.29
CA VAL A 221 0.57 2.92 -9.42
C VAL A 221 0.13 1.54 -8.94
N GLY A 222 -0.87 0.96 -9.61
CA GLY A 222 -1.25 -0.42 -9.38
C GLY A 222 -0.05 -1.37 -9.58
N GLY A 223 0.28 -2.19 -8.59
CA GLY A 223 1.42 -3.12 -8.68
C GLY A 223 1.17 -4.38 -9.50
N GLN A 224 -0.09 -4.57 -9.97
CA GLN A 224 -0.51 -5.81 -10.62
C GLN A 224 0.17 -5.90 -11.97
N ARG A 225 0.54 -7.10 -12.41
CA ARG A 225 1.27 -7.28 -13.69
C ARG A 225 0.53 -6.68 -14.90
N SER A 226 -0.80 -6.63 -14.87
CA SER A 226 -1.63 -5.93 -15.88
C SER A 226 -1.50 -4.41 -15.84
N GLU A 227 -1.30 -3.84 -14.65
CA GLU A 227 -1.13 -2.40 -14.42
C GLU A 227 0.32 -1.94 -14.67
N ARG A 228 1.32 -2.84 -14.56
CA ARG A 228 2.74 -2.53 -14.81
C ARG A 228 3.00 -1.93 -16.20
N LYS A 229 2.22 -2.31 -17.21
CA LYS A 229 2.32 -1.71 -18.56
C LYS A 229 2.01 -0.21 -18.57
N LYS A 230 1.19 0.27 -17.62
CA LYS A 230 0.81 1.69 -17.48
C LYS A 230 1.89 2.51 -16.78
N TRP A 231 2.84 1.86 -16.09
CA TRP A 231 3.88 2.54 -15.32
C TRP A 231 4.74 3.47 -16.18
N ILE A 232 4.96 3.12 -17.45
CA ILE A 232 5.74 3.93 -18.40
C ILE A 232 5.23 5.38 -18.51
N HIS A 233 3.92 5.61 -18.28
CA HIS A 233 3.33 6.95 -18.32
C HIS A 233 3.76 7.85 -17.15
N CYS A 234 4.40 7.29 -16.11
CA CYS A 234 4.86 8.01 -14.93
C CYS A 234 6.39 8.09 -14.84
N PHE A 235 7.15 7.53 -15.79
CA PHE A 235 8.60 7.36 -15.66
C PHE A 235 9.41 8.60 -16.08
N GLU A 236 8.79 9.58 -16.74
CA GLU A 236 9.50 10.78 -17.17
C GLU A 236 9.81 11.75 -16.01
N ASN A 237 11.10 12.04 -15.86
CA ASN A 237 11.65 12.99 -14.89
C ASN A 237 11.31 12.62 -13.43
N VAL A 238 11.32 11.32 -13.09
CA VAL A 238 11.17 10.85 -11.71
C VAL A 238 12.45 11.15 -10.92
N THR A 239 12.32 11.94 -9.85
CA THR A 239 13.42 12.31 -8.96
C THR A 239 13.84 11.15 -8.06
N SER A 240 12.85 10.46 -7.49
CA SER A 240 13.06 9.33 -6.57
C SER A 240 12.00 8.26 -6.73
N ILE A 241 12.39 7.00 -6.54
CA ILE A 241 11.48 5.86 -6.46
C ILE A 241 11.42 5.41 -5.01
N ILE A 242 10.22 5.24 -4.48
CA ILE A 242 9.99 4.52 -3.23
C ILE A 242 9.55 3.10 -3.61
N PHE A 243 10.44 2.14 -3.44
CA PHE A 243 10.16 0.72 -3.69
C PHE A 243 9.77 0.03 -2.38
N CYS A 244 8.54 -0.47 -2.31
CA CYS A 244 7.99 -1.10 -1.11
C CYS A 244 8.06 -2.62 -1.19
N VAL A 245 8.64 -3.23 -0.16
CA VAL A 245 8.78 -4.68 0.02
C VAL A 245 8.13 -5.06 1.34
N ALA A 246 7.21 -6.02 1.32
CA ALA A 246 6.69 -6.60 2.55
C ALA A 246 7.66 -7.67 3.06
N LEU A 247 8.36 -7.39 4.16
CA LEU A 247 9.29 -8.35 4.77
C LEU A 247 8.58 -9.63 5.20
N SER A 248 7.32 -9.56 5.61
CA SER A 248 6.52 -10.70 6.09
C SER A 248 6.13 -11.72 5.01
N GLU A 249 6.37 -11.45 3.73
CA GLU A 249 5.98 -12.31 2.60
C GLU A 249 7.08 -13.33 2.21
N TYR A 250 8.15 -13.46 3.00
CA TYR A 250 9.30 -14.34 2.69
C TYR A 250 8.98 -15.84 2.58
N ASP A 251 7.91 -16.30 3.21
CA ASP A 251 7.44 -17.69 3.20
C ASP A 251 6.11 -17.88 2.43
N GLN A 252 5.65 -16.83 1.75
CA GLN A 252 4.38 -16.84 1.02
C GLN A 252 4.62 -17.08 -0.46
N VAL A 253 3.64 -17.75 -1.09
CA VAL A 253 3.59 -17.97 -2.53
C VAL A 253 2.61 -17.01 -3.20
N LEU A 254 2.75 -16.80 -4.51
CA LEU A 254 1.78 -16.05 -5.30
C LEU A 254 0.43 -16.79 -5.30
N LEU A 255 -0.69 -16.06 -5.28
CA LEU A 255 -2.03 -16.64 -5.40
C LEU A 255 -2.24 -17.28 -6.78
N GLU A 256 -1.59 -16.74 -7.83
CA GLU A 256 -1.68 -17.30 -9.19
C GLU A 256 -0.83 -18.56 -9.39
N GLU A 257 0.32 -18.63 -8.70
CA GLU A 257 1.36 -19.62 -8.95
C GLU A 257 1.93 -20.12 -7.62
N SER A 258 1.43 -21.28 -7.16
CA SER A 258 1.78 -21.89 -5.87
C SER A 258 3.26 -22.25 -5.71
N ASN A 259 4.03 -22.26 -6.80
CA ASN A 259 5.46 -22.60 -6.79
C ASN A 259 6.37 -21.37 -6.77
N GLN A 260 5.82 -20.16 -6.84
CA GLN A 260 6.61 -18.94 -6.89
C GLN A 260 6.53 -18.16 -5.58
N ASN A 261 7.67 -17.98 -4.92
CA ASN A 261 7.78 -17.22 -3.68
C ASN A 261 7.64 -15.71 -3.93
N ARG A 262 6.85 -15.02 -3.10
CA ARG A 262 6.56 -13.58 -3.23
C ARG A 262 7.80 -12.70 -3.08
N MET A 263 8.68 -13.01 -2.13
CA MET A 263 9.91 -12.25 -1.92
C MET A 263 10.88 -12.39 -3.09
N MET A 264 10.99 -13.59 -3.68
CA MET A 264 11.81 -13.81 -4.88
C MET A 264 11.28 -13.02 -6.08
N GLU A 265 9.96 -12.99 -6.29
CA GLU A 265 9.36 -12.18 -7.34
C GLU A 265 9.55 -10.66 -7.08
N SER A 266 9.55 -10.23 -5.81
CA SER A 266 9.92 -8.85 -5.43
C SER A 266 11.36 -8.49 -5.81
N LEU A 267 12.32 -9.42 -5.61
CA LEU A 267 13.71 -9.26 -6.04
C LEU A 267 13.82 -9.15 -7.57
N VAL A 268 13.10 -9.99 -8.33
CA VAL A 268 13.08 -9.94 -9.80
C VAL A 268 12.50 -8.61 -10.29
N LEU A 269 11.40 -8.15 -9.68
CA LEU A 269 10.83 -6.85 -10.02
C LEU A 269 11.82 -5.72 -9.71
N PHE A 270 12.45 -5.75 -8.55
CA PHE A 270 13.43 -4.73 -8.16
C PHE A 270 14.62 -4.71 -9.12
N ASP A 271 15.17 -5.87 -9.51
CA ASP A 271 16.23 -5.99 -10.53
C ASP A 271 15.84 -5.28 -11.84
N SER A 272 14.59 -5.47 -12.29
CA SER A 272 14.08 -4.82 -13.51
C SER A 272 13.94 -3.30 -13.37
N VAL A 273 13.67 -2.79 -12.17
CA VAL A 273 13.51 -1.36 -11.90
C VAL A 273 14.89 -0.72 -11.78
N VAL A 274 15.75 -1.19 -10.89
CA VAL A 274 17.05 -0.53 -10.61
C VAL A 274 18.00 -0.57 -11.79
N ASN A 275 17.88 -1.56 -12.69
CA ASN A 275 18.71 -1.65 -13.89
C ASN A 275 18.02 -1.08 -15.14
N SER A 276 16.88 -0.41 -14.99
CA SER A 276 16.18 0.23 -16.10
C SER A 276 16.88 1.50 -16.55
N ARG A 277 16.98 1.68 -17.88
CA ARG A 277 17.52 2.91 -18.49
C ARG A 277 16.72 4.17 -18.12
N TRP A 278 15.44 4.01 -17.79
CA TRP A 278 14.58 5.12 -17.37
C TRP A 278 15.00 5.73 -16.03
N PHE A 279 15.73 4.99 -15.20
CA PHE A 279 16.02 5.37 -13.80
C PHE A 279 17.51 5.56 -13.51
N MET A 280 18.35 5.72 -14.54
CA MET A 280 19.81 5.84 -14.38
C MET A 280 20.27 7.00 -13.48
N ARG A 281 19.44 8.03 -13.30
CA ARG A 281 19.72 9.20 -12.43
C ARG A 281 18.75 9.30 -11.24
N THR A 282 17.94 8.27 -11.03
CA THR A 282 16.92 8.26 -9.99
C THR A 282 17.49 7.67 -8.70
N SER A 283 17.14 8.27 -7.57
CA SER A 283 17.47 7.70 -6.26
C SER A 283 16.43 6.66 -5.84
N ILE A 284 16.87 5.54 -5.26
CA ILE A 284 15.99 4.45 -4.83
C ILE A 284 15.89 4.47 -3.31
N ILE A 285 14.69 4.69 -2.80
CA ILE A 285 14.34 4.56 -1.40
C ILE A 285 13.66 3.19 -1.24
N LEU A 286 14.30 2.29 -0.51
CA LEU A 286 13.80 0.93 -0.32
C LEU A 286 13.10 0.82 1.03
N PHE A 287 11.78 0.69 1.00
CA PHE A 287 10.99 0.44 2.19
C PHE A 287 10.85 -1.06 2.41
N LEU A 288 11.52 -1.53 3.45
CA LEU A 288 11.38 -2.87 4.01
C LEU A 288 10.25 -2.83 5.05
N ASN A 289 9.02 -2.92 4.56
CA ASN A 289 7.79 -2.71 5.32
C ASN A 289 7.31 -3.97 6.04
N LYS A 290 6.31 -3.80 6.91
CA LYS A 290 5.72 -4.87 7.75
C LYS A 290 6.74 -5.53 8.68
N VAL A 291 7.67 -4.72 9.21
CA VAL A 291 8.73 -5.19 10.12
C VAL A 291 8.15 -5.80 11.41
N ASP A 292 6.99 -5.32 11.84
CA ASP A 292 6.20 -5.83 12.96
C ASP A 292 5.74 -7.28 12.71
N LEU A 293 5.11 -7.53 11.57
CA LEU A 293 4.65 -8.87 11.19
C LEU A 293 5.83 -9.80 10.90
N PHE A 294 6.90 -9.28 10.29
CA PHE A 294 8.12 -10.03 10.05
C PHE A 294 8.74 -10.52 11.36
N LYS A 295 8.87 -9.65 12.37
CA LYS A 295 9.39 -10.00 13.70
C LYS A 295 8.58 -11.13 14.36
N GLN A 296 7.26 -11.05 14.31
CA GLN A 296 6.39 -12.09 14.88
C GLN A 296 6.55 -13.43 14.17
N LYS A 297 6.75 -13.38 12.85
CA LYS A 297 6.77 -14.57 11.99
C LYS A 297 8.07 -15.35 12.01
N LEU A 298 9.21 -14.68 12.20
CA LEU A 298 10.54 -15.31 12.28
C LEU A 298 10.64 -16.40 13.36
N GLY A 299 9.84 -16.32 14.44
CA GLY A 299 9.81 -17.34 15.49
C GLY A 299 9.09 -18.63 15.11
N ARG A 300 8.15 -18.58 14.15
CA ARG A 300 7.30 -19.72 13.75
C ARG A 300 7.61 -20.27 12.35
N SER A 301 8.17 -19.45 11.48
CA SER A 301 8.54 -19.79 10.10
C SER A 301 9.99 -19.36 9.87
N PRO A 302 10.98 -20.24 10.09
CA PRO A 302 12.39 -19.87 9.97
C PRO A 302 12.76 -19.40 8.56
N LEU A 303 13.51 -18.30 8.46
CA LEU A 303 13.90 -17.73 7.17
C LEU A 303 14.80 -18.68 6.35
N GLU A 304 15.65 -19.47 7.03
CA GLU A 304 16.52 -20.50 6.44
C GLU A 304 15.78 -21.51 5.58
N THR A 305 14.51 -21.82 5.89
CA THR A 305 13.69 -22.76 5.13
C THR A 305 13.42 -22.28 3.70
N TYR A 306 13.35 -20.96 3.50
CA TYR A 306 13.04 -20.33 2.21
C TYR A 306 14.29 -19.72 1.55
N PHE A 307 15.32 -19.44 2.36
CA PHE A 307 16.59 -18.86 1.97
C PHE A 307 17.73 -19.69 2.57
N PRO A 308 18.14 -20.81 1.94
CA PRO A 308 19.11 -21.74 2.51
C PRO A 308 20.50 -21.17 2.76
N ASP A 309 20.84 -20.05 2.12
CA ASP A 309 22.09 -19.30 2.31
C ASP A 309 22.06 -18.34 3.52
N TYR A 310 20.92 -18.18 4.18
CA TYR A 310 20.81 -17.45 5.43
C TYR A 310 21.19 -18.35 6.62
N SER A 311 21.87 -17.78 7.63
CA SER A 311 22.31 -18.50 8.84
C SER A 311 22.17 -17.64 10.10
N GLY A 312 21.35 -16.59 10.04
CA GLY A 312 21.21 -15.61 11.11
C GLY A 312 20.18 -15.97 12.18
N GLY A 313 19.47 -17.11 12.06
CA GLY A 313 18.43 -17.54 12.98
C GLY A 313 17.19 -16.64 12.96
N ASN A 314 16.52 -16.49 14.09
CA ASN A 314 15.32 -15.66 14.23
C ASN A 314 15.60 -14.18 14.58
N ASP A 315 16.84 -13.73 14.46
CA ASP A 315 17.21 -12.34 14.77
C ASP A 315 16.71 -11.37 13.68
N LEU A 316 15.82 -10.47 14.08
CA LEU A 316 15.19 -9.48 13.20
C LEU A 316 16.21 -8.66 12.40
N ASN A 317 17.27 -8.18 13.06
CA ASN A 317 18.25 -7.29 12.44
C ASN A 317 19.12 -8.04 11.42
N ARG A 318 19.56 -9.26 11.75
CA ARG A 318 20.30 -10.12 10.83
C ARG A 318 19.44 -10.53 9.63
N ALA A 319 18.19 -10.90 9.87
CA ALA A 319 17.25 -11.29 8.82
C ALA A 319 16.95 -10.12 7.86
N ALA A 320 16.68 -8.93 8.40
CA ALA A 320 16.48 -7.72 7.61
C ALA A 320 17.73 -7.31 6.82
N LYS A 321 18.93 -7.35 7.45
CA LYS A 321 20.20 -7.06 6.77
C LYS A 321 20.49 -8.04 5.64
N TYR A 322 20.15 -9.32 5.83
CA TYR A 322 20.28 -10.34 4.81
C TYR A 322 19.37 -10.04 3.61
N LEU A 323 18.08 -9.75 3.84
CA LEU A 323 17.17 -9.39 2.75
C LEU A 323 17.62 -8.12 2.04
N LEU A 324 18.05 -7.10 2.79
CA LEU A 324 18.64 -5.89 2.21
C LEU A 324 19.87 -6.21 1.34
N TRP A 325 20.75 -7.10 1.79
CA TRP A 325 21.90 -7.54 1.02
C TRP A 325 21.49 -8.20 -0.30
N ARG A 326 20.45 -9.05 -0.31
CA ARG A 326 19.89 -9.65 -1.53
C ARG A 326 19.38 -8.59 -2.52
N PHE A 327 18.69 -7.54 -2.04
CA PHE A 327 18.27 -6.41 -2.88
C PHE A 327 19.48 -5.62 -3.42
N ASN A 328 20.51 -5.43 -2.62
CA ASN A 328 21.72 -4.73 -3.06
C ASN A 328 22.50 -5.52 -4.14
N GLN A 329 22.51 -6.85 -4.08
CA GLN A 329 23.18 -7.69 -5.07
C GLN A 329 22.64 -7.53 -6.49
N VAL A 330 21.34 -7.27 -6.64
CA VAL A 330 20.73 -7.09 -7.96
C VAL A 330 20.88 -5.65 -8.49
N ASN A 331 21.36 -4.70 -7.68
CA ASN A 331 21.62 -3.31 -8.07
C ASN A 331 22.95 -3.16 -8.87
N ARG A 332 22.97 -3.71 -10.09
CA ARG A 332 24.15 -3.69 -10.98
C ARG A 332 24.42 -2.31 -11.58
N ALA A 333 23.40 -1.47 -11.68
CA ALA A 333 23.52 -0.08 -12.09
C ALA A 333 24.14 0.82 -11.01
N HIS A 334 24.40 0.30 -9.79
CA HIS A 334 24.96 1.03 -8.66
C HIS A 334 24.19 2.32 -8.33
N LEU A 335 22.87 2.29 -8.46
CA LEU A 335 22.03 3.42 -8.06
C LEU A 335 22.13 3.65 -6.55
N ASN A 336 21.97 4.91 -6.13
CA ASN A 336 21.92 5.26 -4.72
C ASN A 336 20.69 4.61 -4.06
N LEU A 337 20.93 3.63 -3.18
CA LEU A 337 19.92 2.84 -2.48
C LEU A 337 19.86 3.25 -1.01
N TYR A 338 18.70 3.74 -0.56
CA TYR A 338 18.45 4.21 0.80
C TYR A 338 17.42 3.32 1.49
N PRO A 339 17.85 2.33 2.28
CA PRO A 339 16.95 1.38 2.91
C PRO A 339 16.36 1.90 4.23
N HIS A 340 15.07 1.66 4.44
CA HIS A 340 14.37 1.98 5.67
C HIS A 340 13.49 0.80 6.09
N LEU A 341 13.61 0.40 7.36
CA LEU A 341 12.63 -0.49 7.99
C LEU A 341 11.39 0.32 8.32
N THR A 342 10.24 -0.14 7.83
CA THR A 342 8.99 0.59 7.98
C THR A 342 7.88 -0.27 8.56
N GLN A 343 7.00 0.40 9.31
CA GLN A 343 5.67 -0.08 9.65
C GLN A 343 4.69 0.97 9.15
N ALA A 344 4.13 0.77 7.95
CA ALA A 344 3.28 1.77 7.31
C ALA A 344 2.02 2.13 8.11
N THR A 345 1.59 1.29 9.05
CA THR A 345 0.48 1.55 9.97
C THR A 345 0.86 2.41 11.18
N ASP A 346 2.16 2.60 11.46
CA ASP A 346 2.67 3.46 12.52
C ASP A 346 3.04 4.83 11.95
N THR A 347 2.21 5.84 12.26
CA THR A 347 2.41 7.22 11.83
C THR A 347 3.71 7.83 12.38
N SER A 348 4.14 7.47 13.59
CA SER A 348 5.39 7.99 14.17
C SER A 348 6.61 7.45 13.43
N ASN A 349 6.61 6.15 13.13
CA ASN A 349 7.64 5.52 12.31
C ASN A 349 7.74 6.19 10.92
N ILE A 350 6.59 6.38 10.25
CA ILE A 350 6.57 6.98 8.92
C ILE A 350 7.00 8.46 8.94
N ARG A 351 6.65 9.24 9.97
CA ARG A 351 7.16 10.62 10.13
C ARG A 351 8.70 10.66 10.18
N LEU A 352 9.32 9.77 10.95
CA LEU A 352 10.78 9.69 11.07
C LEU A 352 11.43 9.26 9.75
N VAL A 353 10.87 8.23 9.10
CA VAL A 353 11.38 7.72 7.82
C VAL A 353 11.29 8.79 6.73
N PHE A 354 10.17 9.51 6.65
CA PHE A 354 10.02 10.57 5.65
C PHE A 354 10.87 11.82 5.94
N ALA A 355 11.21 12.09 7.19
CA ALA A 355 12.18 13.12 7.52
C ALA A 355 13.58 12.77 6.94
N ALA A 356 14.00 11.51 7.05
CA ALA A 356 15.25 11.03 6.44
C ALA A 356 15.18 11.04 4.89
N VAL A 357 14.05 10.60 4.32
CA VAL A 357 13.82 10.66 2.88
C VAL A 357 13.87 12.09 2.33
N LYS A 358 13.28 13.05 3.06
CA LYS A 358 13.33 14.48 2.71
C LYS A 358 14.77 14.97 2.56
N GLU A 359 15.65 14.61 3.50
CA GLU A 359 17.05 15.00 3.46
C GLU A 359 17.75 14.41 2.24
N THR A 360 17.53 13.12 1.96
CA THR A 360 18.06 12.45 0.77
C THR A 360 17.61 13.10 -0.54
N ILE A 361 16.31 13.43 -0.66
CA ILE A 361 15.76 14.09 -1.85
C ILE A 361 16.39 15.48 -2.01
N LEU A 362 16.52 16.23 -0.91
CA LEU A 362 17.11 17.56 -0.93
C LEU A 362 18.58 17.52 -1.34
N GLN A 363 19.37 16.61 -0.78
CA GLN A 363 20.79 16.44 -1.14
C GLN A 363 20.97 16.10 -2.62
N ASN A 364 20.13 15.22 -3.17
CA ASN A 364 20.19 14.86 -4.60
C ASN A 364 19.77 16.04 -5.49
N ALA A 365 18.71 16.76 -5.13
CA ALA A 365 18.30 17.96 -5.85
C ALA A 365 19.38 19.05 -5.85
N LEU A 366 20.12 19.21 -4.74
CA LEU A 366 21.23 20.16 -4.66
C LEU A 366 22.42 19.73 -5.53
N LYS A 367 22.78 18.44 -5.53
CA LYS A 367 23.82 17.89 -6.42
C LYS A 367 23.48 18.10 -7.90
N ASP A 368 22.24 17.80 -8.29
CA ASP A 368 21.78 17.99 -9.66
C ASP A 368 21.77 19.46 -10.10
N SER A 369 21.61 20.40 -9.14
CA SER A 369 21.71 21.84 -9.39
C SER A 369 23.14 22.39 -9.47
N GLY A 370 24.16 21.56 -9.19
CA GLY A 370 25.58 21.96 -9.21
C GLY A 370 26.00 22.86 -8.04
N ILE A 371 25.19 22.93 -6.98
CA ILE A 371 25.48 23.71 -5.76
C ILE A 371 26.42 22.93 -4.81
N LEU A 372 26.46 21.60 -4.94
CA LEU A 372 27.14 20.65 -4.05
C LEU A 372 28.17 19.80 -4.79
#